data_AF-A0A5B8RJW0-F1
#
_entry.id   AF-A0A5B8RJW0-F1
#
_cell.length_a   1.000
_cell.length_b   1.000
_cell.length_c   1.000
_cell.angle_alpha   90.00
_cell.angle_beta   90.00
_cell.angle_gamma   90.00
#
_symmetry.space_group_name_H-M   'P 1'
#
loop_
_entity.id
_entity.type
_entity.pdbx_description
1 polymer ?
#
loop_
_entity_poly.entity_id
_entity_poly.type
_entity_poly.pdbx_seq_one_letter_code
_entity_poly.pdbx_strand_id
1 'polypeptide(L)'
;MTQALGWPRFGGTLSGELPTLRYANGTASVAGTLRIEAFKGLIRLQDLVLSDPFGVAPRLTGEMTAQGLDLETLTTAFEFGRITGTLEGRVTGLRLVGWQPAAFDAWFHTPVDDPVPHRISQRAIEALSSIGGSGAAGALSRGLLSVFDAFGYARLGLGCRLSGDVCLMRGVGPAENGYYIVEGASVPRVDVIGHVDRVSWSTFIRQLAGVTAGGAPVVE
;
A
#
# COMPACT_ATOMS: atom_id res chain seq x y z
N MET A 1 29.55 2.74 0.14
CA MET A 1 28.98 3.19 1.42
C MET A 1 27.53 3.59 1.21
N THR A 2 26.59 2.64 1.25
CA THR A 2 25.14 2.87 1.42
C THR A 2 24.50 1.51 1.67
N GLN A 3 24.75 0.97 2.86
CA GLN A 3 24.10 -0.24 3.36
C GLN A 3 23.51 0.11 4.73
N ALA A 4 22.63 1.11 4.75
CA ALA A 4 22.10 1.67 6.00
C ALA A 4 20.57 1.57 6.13
N LEU A 5 19.85 0.99 5.17
CA LEU A 5 18.38 1.03 5.18
C LEU A 5 17.67 -0.31 5.02
N GLY A 6 18.37 -1.44 4.81
CA GLY A 6 17.73 -2.76 4.76
C GLY A 6 16.65 -2.91 3.68
N TRP A 7 16.62 -2.02 2.69
CA TRP A 7 15.60 -2.02 1.64
C TRP A 7 15.92 -3.10 0.58
N PRO A 8 14.88 -3.79 0.03
CA PRO A 8 15.07 -4.73 -1.07
C PRO A 8 15.79 -4.04 -2.25
N ARG A 9 16.51 -4.81 -3.06
CA ARG A 9 17.19 -4.29 -4.25
C ARG A 9 16.16 -3.65 -5.19
N PHE A 10 16.05 -2.32 -5.17
CA PHE A 10 15.16 -1.58 -6.04
C PHE A 10 15.58 -1.75 -7.50
N GLY A 11 14.66 -2.18 -8.35
CA GLY A 11 14.71 -1.90 -9.77
C GLY A 11 14.17 -0.49 -10.01
N GLY A 12 15.04 0.53 -9.98
CA GLY A 12 14.65 1.91 -10.26
C GLY A 12 15.76 2.93 -9.98
N THR A 13 15.74 4.05 -10.70
CA THR A 13 16.59 5.21 -10.43
C THR A 13 15.84 6.18 -9.53
N LEU A 14 16.39 6.46 -8.34
CA LEU A 14 15.89 7.55 -7.49
C LEU A 14 16.37 8.89 -8.07
N SER A 15 15.56 9.50 -8.93
CA SER A 15 15.76 10.87 -9.44
C SER A 15 14.71 11.79 -8.81
N GLY A 16 15.16 12.83 -8.12
CA GLY A 16 14.27 13.80 -7.51
C GLY A 16 14.93 15.17 -7.45
N GLU A 17 14.26 16.19 -8.00
CA GLU A 17 14.64 17.59 -7.74
C GLU A 17 14.21 17.92 -6.32
N LEU A 18 15.17 17.97 -5.40
CA LEU A 18 14.94 18.47 -4.04
C LEU A 18 14.72 19.99 -4.16
N PRO A 19 13.51 20.49 -3.88
CA PRO A 19 13.25 21.91 -4.06
C PRO A 19 13.78 22.69 -2.84
N THR A 20 13.48 23.99 -2.78
CA THR A 20 14.05 24.87 -1.75
C THR A 20 13.69 24.41 -0.34
N LEU A 21 14.69 24.00 0.43
CA LEU A 21 14.57 23.75 1.87
C LEU A 21 14.55 25.09 2.60
N ARG A 22 13.49 25.35 3.36
CA ARG A 22 13.41 26.49 4.27
C ARG A 22 13.41 25.97 5.69
N TYR A 23 14.37 26.44 6.49
CA TYR A 23 14.43 26.15 7.91
C TYR A 23 14.28 27.45 8.70
N ALA A 24 13.23 27.55 9.51
CA ALA A 24 13.01 28.69 10.39
C ALA A 24 12.22 28.21 11.63
N ASN A 25 12.57 28.75 12.80
CA ASN A 25 11.85 28.50 14.05
C ASN A 25 11.63 27.01 14.37
N GLY A 26 12.65 26.16 14.14
CA GLY A 26 12.55 24.72 14.40
C GLY A 26 11.68 23.95 13.41
N THR A 27 11.25 24.55 12.30
CA THR A 27 10.48 23.90 11.24
C THR A 27 11.27 23.90 9.93
N ALA A 28 11.49 22.72 9.38
CA ALA A 28 11.97 22.49 8.03
C ALA A 28 10.77 22.25 7.11
N SER A 29 10.54 23.13 6.14
CA SER A 29 9.56 22.91 5.07
C SER A 29 10.28 22.65 3.76
N VAL A 30 9.85 21.64 3.03
CA VAL A 30 10.29 21.39 1.65
C VAL A 30 9.34 22.14 0.73
N ALA A 31 9.77 23.25 0.14
CA ALA A 31 8.91 24.04 -0.74
C ALA A 31 8.90 23.44 -2.15
N GLY A 32 7.98 22.53 -2.46
CA GLY A 32 7.81 21.96 -3.80
C GLY A 32 7.35 20.51 -3.76
N THR A 33 7.53 19.78 -4.86
CA THR A 33 7.11 18.38 -4.98
C THR A 33 8.31 17.47 -5.15
N LEU A 34 8.54 16.57 -4.19
CA LEU A 34 9.51 15.49 -4.33
C LEU A 34 8.94 14.41 -5.24
N ARG A 35 9.67 14.06 -6.29
CA ARG A 35 9.30 13.05 -7.29
C ARG A 35 10.20 11.84 -7.11
N ILE A 36 9.60 10.66 -7.17
CA ILE A 36 10.29 9.37 -7.03
C ILE A 36 9.77 8.44 -8.12
N GLU A 37 10.66 8.04 -9.03
CA GLU A 37 10.37 7.02 -10.02
C GLU A 37 10.64 5.63 -9.44
N ALA A 38 9.60 4.82 -9.32
CA ALA A 38 9.68 3.49 -8.73
C ALA A 38 8.62 2.57 -9.34
N PHE A 39 8.92 1.27 -9.44
CA PHE A 39 7.99 0.27 -9.97
C PHE A 39 7.38 0.67 -11.33
N LYS A 40 8.20 1.26 -12.21
CA LYS A 40 7.80 1.80 -13.53
C LYS A 40 6.74 2.92 -13.52
N GLY A 41 6.41 3.46 -12.35
CA GLY A 41 5.51 4.59 -12.21
C GLY A 41 6.14 5.72 -11.40
N LEU A 42 5.29 6.65 -10.98
CA LEU A 42 5.71 7.88 -10.34
C LEU A 42 4.99 8.08 -9.01
N ILE A 43 5.78 8.24 -7.95
CA ILE A 43 5.32 8.65 -6.63
C ILE A 43 5.68 10.13 -6.46
N ARG A 44 4.72 10.95 -6.05
CA ARG A 44 4.94 12.36 -5.71
C ARG A 44 4.59 12.60 -4.25
N LEU A 45 5.49 13.29 -3.56
CA LEU A 45 5.29 13.78 -2.21
C LEU A 45 5.26 15.31 -2.26
N GLN A 46 4.26 15.91 -1.63
CA GLN A 46 4.05 17.35 -1.67
C GLN A 46 3.63 17.86 -0.30
N ASP A 47 3.72 19.18 -0.13
CA ASP A 47 3.32 19.88 1.10
C ASP A 47 4.02 19.32 2.36
N LEU A 48 5.27 18.86 2.18
CA LEU A 48 6.07 18.25 3.24
C LEU A 48 6.54 19.32 4.24
N VAL A 49 6.07 19.19 5.48
CA VAL A 49 6.46 20.06 6.60
C VAL A 49 6.96 19.19 7.74
N LEU A 50 8.23 19.36 8.11
CA LEU A 50 8.89 18.70 9.23
C LEU A 50 9.13 19.72 10.35
N SER A 51 8.41 19.58 11.45
CA SER A 51 8.59 20.41 12.64
C SER A 51 9.30 19.65 13.74
N ASP A 52 10.17 20.36 14.46
CA ASP A 52 10.96 19.86 15.57
C ASP A 52 11.81 18.61 15.21
N PRO A 53 12.63 18.66 14.14
CA PRO A 53 13.35 17.49 13.63
C PRO A 53 14.34 16.88 14.64
N PHE A 54 14.80 17.68 15.61
CA PHE A 54 15.76 17.27 16.64
C PHE A 54 15.13 17.16 18.03
N GLY A 55 13.81 17.34 18.14
CA GLY A 55 13.09 17.20 19.40
C GLY A 55 12.72 15.75 19.72
N VAL A 56 12.09 15.57 20.88
CA VAL A 56 11.67 14.26 21.39
C VAL A 56 10.54 13.62 20.57
N ALA A 57 9.77 14.43 19.83
CA ALA A 57 8.64 13.99 19.03
C ALA A 57 8.57 14.76 17.70
N PRO A 58 9.44 14.45 16.72
CA PRO A 58 9.42 15.09 15.41
C PRO A 58 8.06 14.89 14.73
N ARG A 59 7.58 15.93 14.05
CA ARG A 59 6.27 15.95 13.39
C ARG A 59 6.44 16.16 11.90
N LEU A 60 5.94 15.22 11.10
CA LEU A 60 5.92 15.35 9.64
C LEU A 60 4.48 15.42 9.16
N THR A 61 4.16 16.37 8.29
CA THR A 61 2.90 16.38 7.53
C THR A 61 3.15 16.41 6.04
N GLY A 62 2.16 15.99 5.26
CA GLY A 62 2.17 16.16 3.81
C GLY A 62 1.16 15.29 3.09
N GLU A 63 1.36 15.16 1.80
CA GLU A 63 0.48 14.41 0.90
C GLU A 63 1.32 13.53 -0.03
N MET A 64 0.75 12.41 -0.48
CA MET A 64 1.37 11.51 -1.44
C MET A 64 0.40 11.16 -2.55
N THR A 65 0.90 11.08 -3.78
CA THR A 65 0.21 10.45 -4.91
C THR A 65 1.10 9.39 -5.55
N ALA A 66 0.49 8.32 -6.05
CA ALA A 66 1.14 7.27 -6.81
C ALA A 66 0.37 7.10 -8.12
N GLN A 67 1.08 7.06 -9.24
CA GLN A 67 0.48 6.95 -10.57
C GLN A 67 1.21 5.90 -11.41
N GLY A 68 0.44 5.01 -12.01
CA GLY A 68 0.94 4.03 -12.98
C GLY A 68 2.00 3.09 -12.41
N LEU A 69 1.95 2.74 -11.12
CA LEU A 69 2.87 1.75 -10.57
C LEU A 69 2.53 0.38 -11.15
N ASP A 70 3.51 -0.33 -11.69
CA ASP A 70 3.35 -1.69 -12.22
C ASP A 70 3.12 -2.66 -11.05
N LEU A 71 1.90 -3.19 -10.94
CA LEU A 71 1.52 -4.07 -9.83
C LEU A 71 2.38 -5.32 -9.77
N GLU A 72 2.76 -5.87 -10.93
CA GLU A 72 3.52 -7.11 -10.98
C GLU A 72 4.92 -6.91 -10.41
N THR A 73 5.57 -5.81 -10.76
CA THR A 73 6.88 -5.40 -10.23
C THR A 73 6.78 -5.12 -8.74
N LEU A 74 5.75 -4.38 -8.32
CA LEU A 74 5.51 -4.03 -6.91
C LEU A 74 5.30 -5.28 -6.05
N THR A 75 4.35 -6.15 -6.40
CA THR A 75 3.96 -7.28 -5.55
C THR A 75 4.99 -8.39 -5.55
N THR A 76 5.75 -8.54 -6.64
CA THR A 76 6.89 -9.47 -6.69
C THR A 76 8.03 -9.00 -5.79
N ALA A 77 8.34 -7.70 -5.78
CA ALA A 77 9.43 -7.14 -4.95
C ALA A 77 9.20 -7.32 -3.43
N PHE A 78 7.93 -7.45 -3.02
CA PHE A 78 7.52 -7.64 -1.63
C PHE A 78 6.94 -9.04 -1.37
N GLU A 79 7.17 -9.99 -2.27
CA GLU A 79 6.77 -11.40 -2.14
C GLU A 79 5.27 -11.66 -1.85
N PHE A 80 4.41 -10.70 -2.17
CA PHE A 80 2.95 -10.84 -2.10
C PHE A 80 2.41 -11.88 -3.06
N GLY A 81 3.22 -12.36 -4.01
CA GLY A 81 2.77 -13.09 -5.18
C GLY A 81 2.53 -12.15 -6.35
N ARG A 82 1.97 -12.71 -7.43
CA ARG A 82 1.80 -12.00 -8.69
C ARG A 82 0.42 -11.36 -8.77
N ILE A 83 0.39 -10.05 -9.01
CA ILE A 83 -0.79 -9.28 -9.39
C ILE A 83 -0.41 -8.46 -10.63
N THR A 84 -1.16 -8.56 -11.72
CA THR A 84 -0.91 -7.80 -12.95
C THR A 84 -1.95 -6.69 -13.10
N GLY A 85 -1.52 -5.55 -13.62
CA GLY A 85 -2.30 -4.31 -13.68
C GLY A 85 -1.42 -3.12 -13.34
N THR A 86 -2.02 -1.94 -13.25
CA THR A 86 -1.41 -0.72 -12.75
C THR A 86 -2.07 -0.30 -11.43
N LEU A 87 -1.29 0.33 -10.55
CA LEU A 87 -1.75 0.84 -9.28
C LEU A 87 -1.65 2.36 -9.27
N GLU A 88 -2.75 2.99 -8.94
CA GLU A 88 -2.82 4.39 -8.56
C GLU A 88 -3.14 4.52 -7.08
N GLY A 89 -2.78 5.65 -6.50
CA GLY A 89 -3.19 5.92 -5.14
C GLY A 89 -2.89 7.32 -4.66
N ARG A 90 -3.44 7.61 -3.48
CA ARG A 90 -3.24 8.86 -2.77
C ARG A 90 -3.24 8.63 -1.27
N VAL A 91 -2.45 9.42 -0.57
CA VAL A 91 -2.50 9.54 0.90
C VAL A 91 -2.65 11.01 1.21
N THR A 92 -3.74 11.36 1.86
CA THR A 92 -4.06 12.74 2.20
C THR A 92 -4.10 12.97 3.70
N GLY A 93 -3.74 14.17 4.15
CA GLY A 93 -3.67 14.53 5.55
C GLY A 93 -2.67 13.67 6.34
N LEU A 94 -1.54 13.28 5.72
CA LEU A 94 -0.52 12.50 6.41
C LEU A 94 0.00 13.30 7.61
N ARG A 95 0.03 12.66 8.76
CA ARG A 95 0.63 13.20 9.97
C ARG A 95 1.39 12.10 10.70
N LEU A 96 2.70 12.30 10.83
CA LEU A 96 3.58 11.50 11.67
C LEU A 96 3.91 12.26 12.95
N VAL A 97 3.99 11.54 14.07
CA VAL A 97 4.50 12.04 15.35
C VAL A 97 5.50 11.02 15.88
N GLY A 98 6.73 11.44 16.16
CA GLY A 98 7.80 10.51 16.55
C GLY A 98 8.05 9.45 15.49
N TRP A 99 7.90 9.81 14.20
CA TRP A 99 7.98 8.90 13.04
C TRP A 99 6.89 7.81 12.97
N GLN A 100 5.87 7.87 13.83
CA GLN A 100 4.73 6.97 13.80
C GLN A 100 3.51 7.64 13.15
N PRO A 101 2.76 6.94 12.28
CA PRO A 101 1.52 7.48 11.70
C PRO A 101 0.47 7.77 12.77
N ALA A 102 -0.01 9.01 12.82
CA ALA A 102 -1.05 9.45 13.73
C ALA A 102 -2.40 9.69 13.02
N ALA A 103 -2.36 10.09 11.74
CA ALA A 103 -3.53 10.24 10.89
C ALA A 103 -3.14 10.25 9.40
N PHE A 104 -4.07 9.78 8.55
CA PHE A 104 -4.09 9.96 7.10
C PHE A 104 -5.40 9.40 6.52
N ASP A 105 -5.68 9.70 5.25
CA ASP A 105 -6.67 9.00 4.42
C ASP A 105 -5.98 8.47 3.16
N ALA A 106 -5.80 7.15 3.11
CA ALA A 106 -5.15 6.44 2.02
C ALA A 106 -6.18 5.75 1.12
N TRP A 107 -5.94 5.79 -0.19
CA TRP A 107 -6.68 5.04 -1.20
C TRP A 107 -5.73 4.55 -2.26
N PHE A 108 -5.71 3.25 -2.51
CA PHE A 108 -4.96 2.64 -3.60
C PHE A 108 -5.89 1.75 -4.40
N HIS A 109 -5.82 1.82 -5.72
CA HIS A 109 -6.69 1.05 -6.61
C HIS A 109 -6.11 0.89 -8.01
N THR A 110 -6.63 -0.08 -8.75
CA THR A 110 -6.44 -0.16 -10.19
C THR A 110 -7.32 0.88 -10.89
N PRO A 111 -6.83 1.61 -11.90
CA PRO A 111 -7.65 2.53 -12.68
C PRO A 111 -8.75 1.77 -13.44
N VAL A 112 -9.85 2.47 -13.77
CA VAL A 112 -11.02 1.84 -14.42
C VAL A 112 -10.71 1.39 -15.85
N ASP A 113 -9.94 2.19 -16.59
CA ASP A 113 -9.59 1.95 -17.99
C ASP A 113 -8.13 1.48 -18.13
N ASP A 114 -7.71 0.56 -17.25
CA ASP A 114 -6.36 0.00 -17.29
C ASP A 114 -6.18 -0.90 -18.54
N PRO A 115 -5.24 -0.60 -19.45
CA PRO A 115 -4.97 -1.44 -20.61
C PRO A 115 -4.23 -2.73 -20.26
N VAL A 116 -3.67 -2.84 -19.05
CA VAL A 116 -2.91 -4.00 -18.61
C VAL A 116 -3.87 -5.10 -18.16
N PRO A 117 -3.66 -6.37 -18.57
CA PRO A 117 -4.49 -7.47 -18.11
C PRO A 117 -4.51 -7.57 -16.58
N HIS A 118 -5.71 -7.69 -16.00
CA HIS A 118 -5.91 -7.84 -14.55
C HIS A 118 -5.94 -9.31 -14.15
N ARG A 119 -4.85 -9.81 -13.58
CA ARG A 119 -4.72 -11.18 -13.10
C ARG A 119 -4.10 -11.23 -11.72
N ILE A 120 -4.57 -12.17 -10.90
CA ILE A 120 -4.10 -12.35 -9.53
C ILE A 120 -3.79 -13.83 -9.27
N SER A 121 -2.63 -14.10 -8.67
CA SER A 121 -2.21 -15.45 -8.27
C SER A 121 -2.84 -15.89 -6.95
N GLN A 122 -2.87 -17.21 -6.71
CA GLN A 122 -3.35 -17.78 -5.45
C GLN A 122 -2.61 -17.22 -4.23
N ARG A 123 -1.28 -17.16 -4.30
CA ARG A 123 -0.45 -16.56 -3.25
C ARG A 123 -0.87 -15.12 -2.93
N ALA A 124 -1.18 -14.32 -3.95
CA ALA A 124 -1.64 -12.95 -3.76
C ALA A 124 -3.02 -12.86 -3.11
N ILE A 125 -3.92 -13.77 -3.46
CA ILE A 125 -5.23 -13.87 -2.81
C ILE A 125 -5.08 -14.21 -1.32
N GLU A 126 -4.22 -15.17 -1.00
CA GLU A 126 -3.92 -15.56 0.39
C GLU A 126 -3.28 -14.40 1.18
N ALA A 127 -2.32 -13.70 0.56
CA ALA A 127 -1.66 -12.53 1.12
C ALA A 127 -2.64 -11.37 1.41
N LEU A 128 -3.57 -11.09 0.49
CA LEU A 128 -4.60 -10.07 0.71
C LEU A 128 -5.61 -10.49 1.78
N SER A 129 -5.97 -11.77 1.82
CA SER A 129 -6.90 -12.32 2.80
C SER A 129 -6.33 -12.27 4.22
N SER A 130 -5.03 -12.44 4.40
CA SER A 130 -4.40 -12.37 5.73
C SER A 130 -4.36 -10.93 6.29
N ILE A 131 -4.29 -9.93 5.41
CA ILE A 131 -4.28 -8.49 5.76
C ILE A 131 -5.70 -7.97 6.06
N GLY A 132 -6.72 -8.54 5.42
CA GLY A 132 -8.14 -8.23 5.69
C GLY A 132 -8.67 -8.76 7.03
N GLY A 133 -7.81 -9.38 7.85
CA GLY A 133 -8.16 -10.00 9.13
C GLY A 133 -8.61 -11.47 8.99
N SER A 134 -8.72 -12.17 10.13
CA SER A 134 -9.11 -13.59 10.19
C SER A 134 -10.49 -13.92 9.63
N GLY A 135 -11.28 -12.91 9.22
CA GLY A 135 -12.57 -13.06 8.54
C GLY A 135 -12.53 -12.83 7.03
N ALA A 136 -11.44 -12.33 6.43
CA ALA A 136 -11.41 -11.99 5.00
C ALA A 136 -11.29 -13.19 4.05
N ALA A 137 -11.07 -14.40 4.57
CA ALA A 137 -11.04 -15.65 3.80
C ALA A 137 -12.43 -16.17 3.38
N GLY A 138 -13.39 -15.27 3.12
CA GLY A 138 -14.77 -15.62 2.75
C GLY A 138 -14.87 -16.23 1.35
N ALA A 139 -15.35 -17.47 1.28
CA ALA A 139 -15.74 -18.24 0.09
C ALA A 139 -14.69 -18.48 -1.01
N LEU A 140 -13.41 -18.61 -0.66
CA LEU A 140 -12.44 -19.22 -1.57
C LEU A 140 -12.78 -20.70 -1.76
N SER A 141 -13.27 -21.07 -2.95
CA SER A 141 -13.49 -22.47 -3.31
C SER A 141 -12.12 -23.15 -3.44
N ARG A 142 -11.71 -23.87 -2.40
CA ARG A 142 -10.44 -24.64 -2.35
C ARG A 142 -10.21 -25.50 -3.60
N GLY A 143 -11.28 -25.95 -4.26
CA GLY A 143 -11.21 -26.73 -5.49
C GLY A 143 -10.91 -25.95 -6.80
N LEU A 144 -11.18 -24.64 -6.87
CA LEU A 144 -10.78 -23.84 -8.05
C LEU A 144 -9.30 -23.45 -7.98
N LEU A 145 -8.78 -23.23 -6.77
CA LEU A 145 -7.38 -22.89 -6.53
C LEU A 145 -6.45 -24.02 -7.04
N SER A 146 -6.78 -25.29 -6.81
CA SER A 146 -5.91 -26.40 -7.26
C SER A 146 -5.79 -26.58 -8.78
N VAL A 147 -6.61 -25.93 -9.60
CA VAL A 147 -6.66 -26.12 -11.07
C VAL A 147 -6.08 -24.92 -11.84
N PHE A 148 -6.07 -23.73 -11.25
CA PHE A 148 -5.71 -22.49 -11.95
C PHE A 148 -4.66 -21.67 -11.19
N ASP A 149 -3.54 -21.37 -11.84
CA ASP A 149 -2.45 -20.58 -11.23
C ASP A 149 -2.78 -19.09 -11.07
N ALA A 150 -3.72 -18.56 -11.86
CA ALA A 150 -4.09 -17.15 -11.86
C ALA A 150 -5.55 -16.91 -12.28
N PHE A 151 -6.19 -15.98 -11.58
CA PHE A 151 -7.60 -15.60 -11.70
C PHE A 151 -7.71 -14.21 -12.29
N GLY A 152 -8.78 -13.94 -13.04
CA GLY A 152 -9.09 -12.59 -13.52
C GLY A 152 -9.80 -11.75 -12.45
N TYR A 153 -9.55 -10.44 -12.44
CA TYR A 153 -10.28 -9.49 -11.60
C TYR A 153 -10.70 -8.24 -12.39
N ALA A 154 -11.83 -7.63 -12.02
CA ALA A 154 -12.31 -6.36 -12.59
C ALA A 154 -11.57 -5.20 -11.96
N ARG A 155 -11.64 -5.13 -10.63
CA ARG A 155 -11.18 -4.00 -9.82
C ARG A 155 -10.45 -4.51 -8.60
N LEU A 156 -9.35 -3.85 -8.27
CA LEU A 156 -8.63 -4.04 -7.02
C LEU A 156 -8.51 -2.68 -6.35
N GLY A 157 -8.78 -2.62 -5.04
CA GLY A 157 -8.59 -1.39 -4.29
C GLY A 157 -8.75 -1.55 -2.79
N LEU A 158 -7.92 -0.82 -2.06
CA LEU A 158 -7.87 -0.83 -0.61
C LEU A 158 -7.65 0.59 -0.09
N GLY A 159 -8.46 0.98 0.88
CA GLY A 159 -8.35 2.26 1.57
C GLY A 159 -8.29 2.10 3.06
N CYS A 160 -7.64 3.07 3.70
CA CYS A 160 -7.52 3.17 5.14
C CYS A 160 -7.60 4.64 5.54
N ARG A 161 -8.59 5.00 6.37
CA ARG A 161 -8.60 6.29 7.07
C ARG A 161 -8.14 6.07 8.50
N LEU A 162 -6.93 6.52 8.81
CA LEU A 162 -6.30 6.38 10.12
C LEU A 162 -6.69 7.54 11.04
N SER A 163 -7.13 7.19 12.25
CA SER A 163 -7.29 8.11 13.38
C SER A 163 -6.78 7.45 14.65
N GLY A 164 -5.61 7.89 15.14
CA GLY A 164 -4.92 7.21 16.24
C GLY A 164 -4.44 5.82 15.80
N ASP A 165 -4.81 4.77 16.53
CA ASP A 165 -4.53 3.37 16.13
C ASP A 165 -5.69 2.72 15.37
N VAL A 166 -6.79 3.42 15.09
CA VAL A 166 -7.91 2.84 14.36
C VAL A 166 -7.86 3.24 12.90
N CYS A 167 -7.73 2.25 12.03
CA CYS A 167 -7.87 2.38 10.59
C CYS A 167 -9.27 1.95 10.16
N LEU A 168 -10.01 2.88 9.54
CA LEU A 168 -11.28 2.59 8.87
C LEU A 168 -11.00 2.09 7.45
N MET A 169 -11.20 0.80 7.23
CA MET A 169 -10.94 0.12 5.97
C MET A 169 -12.08 0.32 4.97
N ARG A 170 -11.74 0.33 3.69
CA ARG A 170 -12.70 0.33 2.58
C ARG A 170 -12.13 -0.36 1.35
N GLY A 171 -12.99 -0.75 0.43
CA GLY A 171 -12.62 -1.35 -0.85
C GLY A 171 -13.34 -0.73 -2.05
N VAL A 172 -13.32 -1.42 -3.19
CA VAL A 172 -13.85 -0.93 -4.48
C VAL A 172 -15.38 -0.92 -4.56
N GLY A 173 -16.05 -1.54 -3.59
CA GLY A 173 -17.50 -1.55 -3.48
C GLY A 173 -18.00 -2.31 -2.24
N PRO A 174 -19.28 -2.15 -1.87
CA PRO A 174 -19.90 -2.93 -0.80
C PRO A 174 -20.08 -4.39 -1.23
N ALA A 175 -19.93 -5.31 -0.28
CA ALA A 175 -20.25 -6.73 -0.40
C ALA A 175 -21.31 -7.12 0.63
N GLU A 176 -21.96 -8.28 0.48
CA GLU A 176 -23.04 -8.73 1.37
C GLU A 176 -22.65 -8.69 2.86
N ASN A 177 -21.40 -9.07 3.18
CA ASN A 177 -20.86 -9.08 4.54
C ASN A 177 -19.54 -8.30 4.66
N GLY A 178 -19.41 -7.18 3.95
CA GLY A 178 -18.20 -6.36 4.03
C GLY A 178 -17.97 -5.47 2.81
N TYR A 179 -16.74 -5.46 2.31
CA TYR A 179 -16.34 -4.69 1.13
C TYR A 179 -15.41 -5.50 0.23
N TYR A 180 -15.51 -5.30 -1.08
CA TYR A 180 -14.61 -5.92 -2.05
C TYR A 180 -13.24 -5.25 -2.03
N ILE A 181 -12.20 -6.01 -1.67
CA ILE A 181 -10.79 -5.62 -1.90
C ILE A 181 -10.41 -5.94 -3.35
N VAL A 182 -10.82 -7.13 -3.80
CA VAL A 182 -10.73 -7.58 -5.19
C VAL A 182 -12.12 -8.02 -5.61
N GLU A 183 -12.60 -7.46 -6.71
CA GLU A 183 -13.83 -7.87 -7.37
C GLU A 183 -13.46 -8.66 -8.62
N GLY A 184 -13.91 -9.91 -8.72
CA GLY A 184 -13.55 -10.85 -9.77
C GLY A 184 -14.19 -10.52 -11.12
N ALA A 185 -13.44 -10.76 -12.19
CA ALA A 185 -13.92 -10.72 -13.57
C ALA A 185 -13.38 -11.91 -14.36
N SER A 186 -14.13 -12.36 -15.38
CA SER A 186 -13.75 -13.44 -16.31
C SER A 186 -13.49 -14.81 -15.66
N VAL A 187 -13.92 -15.92 -16.27
CA VAL A 187 -13.70 -17.25 -15.69
C VAL A 187 -12.27 -17.72 -15.98
N PRO A 188 -11.49 -18.18 -14.97
CA PRO A 188 -11.83 -18.26 -13.55
C PRO A 188 -11.69 -16.91 -12.82
N ARG A 189 -12.74 -16.52 -12.07
CA ARG A 189 -12.78 -15.30 -11.27
C ARG A 189 -12.63 -15.59 -9.79
N VAL A 190 -12.18 -14.60 -9.03
CA VAL A 190 -12.11 -14.66 -7.57
C VAL A 190 -12.45 -13.32 -6.95
N ASP A 191 -13.19 -13.36 -5.85
CA ASP A 191 -13.50 -12.21 -5.02
C ASP A 191 -12.69 -12.28 -3.73
N VAL A 192 -12.20 -11.13 -3.25
CA VAL A 192 -11.56 -11.00 -1.93
C VAL A 192 -12.36 -9.96 -1.14
N ILE A 193 -12.96 -10.38 -0.03
CA ILE A 193 -13.89 -9.56 0.75
C ILE A 193 -13.28 -9.28 2.12
N GLY A 194 -13.10 -8.00 2.46
CA GLY A 194 -12.79 -7.56 3.81
C GLY A 194 -14.07 -7.49 4.65
N HIS A 195 -14.10 -8.16 5.80
CA HIS A 195 -15.29 -8.24 6.67
C HIS A 195 -15.20 -7.29 7.87
N VAL A 196 -14.00 -6.85 8.22
CA VAL A 196 -13.75 -5.94 9.34
C VAL A 196 -13.36 -4.58 8.79
N ASP A 197 -14.20 -3.59 9.05
CA ASP A 197 -14.01 -2.20 8.61
C ASP A 197 -13.21 -1.36 9.62
N ARG A 198 -13.06 -1.82 10.87
CA ARG A 198 -12.28 -1.15 11.92
C ARG A 198 -11.13 -2.03 12.37
N VAL A 199 -9.92 -1.69 11.96
CA VAL A 199 -8.71 -2.49 12.24
C VAL A 199 -7.72 -1.67 13.06
N SER A 200 -7.06 -2.31 14.03
CA SER A 200 -5.91 -1.71 14.70
C SER A 200 -4.77 -1.55 13.71
N TRP A 201 -4.29 -0.32 13.51
CA TRP A 201 -3.21 0.01 12.59
C TRP A 201 -1.93 -0.74 12.93
N SER A 202 -1.59 -0.84 14.22
CA SER A 202 -0.45 -1.64 14.67
C SER A 202 -0.60 -3.11 14.27
N THR A 203 -1.82 -3.66 14.33
CA THR A 203 -2.11 -5.03 13.91
C THR A 203 -2.00 -5.19 12.40
N PHE A 204 -2.56 -4.25 11.65
CA PHE A 204 -2.49 -4.21 10.19
C PHE A 204 -1.03 -4.20 9.70
N ILE A 205 -0.19 -3.33 10.26
CA ILE A 205 1.23 -3.26 9.88
C ILE A 205 1.98 -4.53 10.26
N ARG A 206 1.70 -5.15 11.42
CA ARG A 206 2.30 -6.45 11.77
C ARG A 206 1.92 -7.56 10.78
N GLN A 207 0.65 -7.61 10.36
CA GLN A 207 0.17 -8.58 9.37
C GLN A 207 0.79 -8.33 8.00
N LEU A 208 0.82 -7.07 7.56
CA LEU A 208 1.47 -6.65 6.32
C LEU A 208 2.95 -7.03 6.31
N ALA A 209 3.67 -6.74 7.40
CA ALA A 209 5.07 -7.10 7.55
C ALA A 209 5.28 -8.62 7.46
N GLY A 210 4.42 -9.41 8.10
CA GLY A 210 4.48 -10.88 8.04
C GLY A 210 4.29 -11.45 6.63
N VAL A 211 3.51 -10.79 5.77
CA VAL A 211 3.33 -11.16 4.35
C VAL A 211 4.57 -10.82 3.52
N THR A 212 5.22 -9.68 3.82
CA THR A 212 6.40 -9.20 3.09
C THR A 212 7.73 -9.77 3.56
N ALA A 213 7.80 -10.28 4.79
CA ALA A 213 9.04 -10.63 5.47
C ALA A 213 9.52 -12.06 5.20
N GLY A 214 9.28 -12.62 4.00
CA GLY A 214 10.06 -13.80 3.57
C GLY A 214 11.56 -13.51 3.39
N GLY A 215 12.06 -12.31 3.73
CA GLY A 215 13.48 -11.97 3.69
C GLY A 215 13.97 -10.78 4.52
N ALA A 216 13.46 -10.53 5.74
CA ALA A 216 14.13 -9.58 6.66
C ALA A 216 14.38 -10.23 8.03
N PRO A 217 15.66 -10.46 8.43
CA PRO A 217 15.95 -11.09 9.71
C PRO A 217 15.57 -10.13 10.85
N VAL A 218 14.90 -10.69 11.85
CA VAL A 218 14.77 -10.08 13.16
C VAL A 218 16.19 -9.93 13.71
N VAL A 219 16.63 -8.69 13.91
CA VAL A 219 17.86 -8.41 14.66
C VAL A 219 17.44 -8.31 16.12
N GLU A 220 17.81 -9.31 16.91
CA GLU A 220 17.93 -9.19 18.37
C GLU A 220 19.10 -8.25 18.73
#